data_AF-A0A7C0Y924-F1
#
_entry.id   AF-A0A7C0Y924-F1
#
_cell.length_a   1.000
_cell.length_b   1.000
_cell.length_c   1.000
_cell.angle_alpha   90.00
_cell.angle_beta   90.00
_cell.angle_gamma   90.00
#
_symmetry.space_group_name_H-M   'P 1'
#
loop_
_entity.id
_entity.type
_entity.pdbx_description
1 polymer ?
#
loop_
_entity_poly.entity_id
_entity_poly.type
_entity_poly.pdbx_seq_one_letter_code
_entity_poly.pdbx_strand_id
1 'polypeptide(L)'
;MKKEIISMNFKKEISVFGKEEFIEGLENVLEVKQPKLLKLRKKDLIVIGDLHGDLKSLLHILKTSGFFEDKFSILFLGDYGDRGSQQLEVYFTLFKLREFFPKKTFFLRGNHEYVEGLEVAPHDLPLYLYSKFGYEISKEIYEKI
;
A
#
# COMPACT_ATOMS: atom_id res chain seq x y z
N MET A 1 -3.89 -4.80 -20.59
CA MET A 1 -4.07 -4.28 -19.21
C MET A 1 -4.87 -5.22 -18.30
N LYS A 2 -6.22 -5.27 -18.32
CA LYS A 2 -7.00 -6.04 -17.31
C LYS A 2 -6.62 -7.51 -17.16
N LYS A 3 -6.43 -8.23 -18.28
CA LYS A 3 -5.98 -9.63 -18.25
C LYS A 3 -4.54 -9.77 -17.77
N GLU A 4 -3.67 -8.80 -18.06
CA GLU A 4 -2.24 -8.84 -17.68
C GLU A 4 -2.06 -8.69 -16.17
N ILE A 5 -2.80 -7.82 -15.48
CA ILE A 5 -2.70 -7.72 -14.01
C ILE A 5 -3.19 -9.01 -13.31
N ILE A 6 -4.09 -9.76 -13.96
CA ILE A 6 -4.62 -11.05 -13.49
C ILE A 6 -3.73 -12.24 -13.93
N SER A 7 -2.93 -12.08 -15.01
CA SER A 7 -2.05 -13.13 -15.57
C SER A 7 -0.56 -12.92 -15.30
N MET A 8 -0.14 -11.75 -14.85
CA MET A 8 1.13 -11.55 -14.15
C MET A 8 1.17 -12.54 -13.00
N ASN A 9 2.35 -13.05 -12.68
CA ASN A 9 2.54 -13.78 -11.43
C ASN A 9 2.60 -12.74 -10.29
N PHE A 10 1.47 -12.07 -10.03
CA PHE A 10 1.33 -10.98 -9.07
C PHE A 10 1.86 -11.41 -7.69
N LYS A 11 1.59 -12.67 -7.29
CA LYS A 11 2.19 -13.29 -6.11
C LYS A 11 3.72 -13.40 -6.14
N LYS A 12 4.32 -13.72 -7.29
CA LYS A 12 5.78 -13.89 -7.45
C LYS A 12 6.49 -12.54 -7.42
N GLU A 13 5.98 -11.56 -8.15
CA GLU A 13 6.47 -10.18 -8.17
C GLU A 13 6.35 -9.55 -6.77
N ILE A 14 5.19 -9.67 -6.11
CA ILE A 14 5.02 -9.21 -4.73
C ILE A 14 5.99 -9.92 -3.77
N SER A 15 6.30 -11.20 -3.96
CA SER A 15 7.25 -11.91 -3.07
C SER A 15 8.73 -11.61 -3.34
N VAL A 16 9.08 -11.01 -4.49
CA VAL A 16 10.47 -10.83 -4.93
C VAL A 16 10.63 -9.46 -5.62
N PHE A 17 10.40 -8.38 -4.87
CA PHE A 17 10.80 -7.03 -5.27
C PHE A 17 12.16 -6.63 -4.68
N GLY A 18 12.95 -5.93 -5.50
CA GLY A 18 14.18 -5.26 -5.11
C GLY A 18 13.94 -3.96 -4.34
N LYS A 19 15.03 -3.31 -3.93
CA LYS A 19 15.00 -2.00 -3.28
C LYS A 19 14.52 -0.93 -4.26
N GLU A 20 15.07 -0.93 -5.47
CA GLU A 20 14.85 0.07 -6.50
C GLU A 20 13.37 0.09 -6.92
N GLU A 21 12.76 -1.09 -7.14
CA GLU A 21 11.34 -1.24 -7.49
C GLU A 21 10.40 -0.78 -6.37
N PHE A 22 10.81 -0.93 -5.10
CA PHE A 22 10.02 -0.47 -3.95
C PHE A 22 10.04 1.06 -3.83
N ILE A 23 11.22 1.67 -4.02
CA ILE A 23 11.39 3.13 -4.03
C ILE A 23 10.63 3.75 -5.19
N GLU A 24 10.76 3.21 -6.41
CA GLU A 24 10.00 3.66 -7.58
C GLU A 24 8.49 3.58 -7.34
N GLY A 25 8.00 2.49 -6.75
CA GLY A 25 6.59 2.34 -6.36
C GLY A 25 6.11 3.40 -5.36
N LEU A 26 6.94 3.73 -4.37
CA LEU A 26 6.65 4.79 -3.39
C LEU A 26 6.63 6.18 -4.04
N GLU A 27 7.63 6.50 -4.87
CA GLU A 27 7.72 7.77 -5.58
C GLU A 27 6.51 7.98 -6.51
N ASN A 28 6.15 6.97 -7.29
CA ASN A 28 4.94 6.97 -8.13
C ASN A 28 3.66 7.24 -7.33
N VAL A 29 3.56 6.77 -6.08
CA VAL A 29 2.39 7.04 -5.20
C VAL A 29 2.38 8.50 -4.74
N LEU A 30 3.54 9.03 -4.35
CA LEU A 30 3.72 10.40 -3.87
C LEU A 30 3.48 11.45 -4.98
N GLU A 31 3.83 11.14 -6.23
CA GLU A 31 3.53 12.01 -7.39
C GLU A 31 2.02 12.21 -7.61
N VAL A 32 1.19 11.20 -7.34
CA VAL A 32 -0.27 11.30 -7.51
C VAL A 32 -0.88 12.11 -6.35
N LYS A 33 -0.75 13.44 -6.46
CA LYS A 33 -1.23 14.43 -5.48
C LYS A 33 -2.66 14.15 -5.03
N GLN A 34 -2.84 14.07 -3.71
CA GLN A 34 -4.13 13.85 -3.07
C GLN A 34 -4.36 14.92 -1.99
N PRO A 35 -5.57 15.52 -1.89
CA PRO A 35 -5.85 16.48 -0.83
C PRO A 35 -5.94 15.77 0.55
N LYS A 36 -5.52 16.46 1.61
CA LYS A 36 -5.63 15.98 3.01
C LYS A 36 -7.06 15.61 3.41
N LEU A 37 -8.06 16.26 2.82
CA LEU A 37 -9.48 15.91 2.95
C LEU A 37 -10.02 15.39 1.62
N LEU A 38 -10.24 14.08 1.52
CA LEU A 38 -10.85 13.44 0.36
C LEU A 38 -12.37 13.72 0.29
N LYS A 39 -12.84 14.16 -0.88
CA LYS A 39 -14.28 14.32 -1.19
C LYS A 39 -14.70 13.36 -2.30
N LEU A 40 -14.86 12.08 -1.95
CA LEU A 40 -15.17 11.02 -2.91
C LEU A 40 -16.67 10.98 -3.26
N ARG A 41 -17.02 11.47 -4.45
CA ARG A 41 -18.37 11.28 -5.05
C ARG A 41 -18.37 10.00 -5.90
N LYS A 42 -18.26 8.85 -5.25
CA LYS A 42 -18.28 7.52 -5.89
C LYS A 42 -19.59 6.81 -5.54
N LYS A 43 -20.25 6.20 -6.53
CA LYS A 43 -21.51 5.45 -6.31
C LYS A 43 -21.24 4.09 -5.66
N ASP A 44 -20.19 3.42 -6.11
CA ASP A 44 -19.79 2.09 -5.67
C ASP A 44 -18.36 2.19 -5.11
N LEU A 45 -18.24 2.14 -3.78
CA LEU A 45 -16.99 2.32 -3.03
C LEU A 45 -16.77 1.14 -2.08
N ILE A 46 -15.65 0.47 -2.23
CA ILE A 46 -15.12 -0.52 -1.28
C ILE A 46 -14.30 0.26 -0.25
N VAL A 47 -14.55 0.03 1.04
CA VAL A 47 -13.77 0.64 2.13
C VAL A 47 -13.03 -0.48 2.87
N ILE A 48 -11.74 -0.30 3.09
CA ILE A 48 -10.85 -1.26 3.76
C ILE A 48 -10.19 -0.56 4.95
N GLY A 49 -10.34 -1.15 6.14
CA GLY A 49 -9.65 -0.72 7.35
C GLY A 49 -8.22 -1.25 7.43
N ASP A 50 -7.76 -1.44 8.66
CA ASP A 50 -6.43 -1.88 9.03
C ASP A 50 -6.04 -3.18 8.28
N LEU A 51 -4.81 -3.22 7.76
CA LEU A 51 -4.26 -4.41 7.11
C LEU A 51 -3.16 -5.07 7.94
N HIS A 52 -2.38 -4.29 8.71
CA HIS A 52 -1.30 -4.79 9.57
C HIS A 52 -0.45 -5.90 8.95
N GLY A 53 0.03 -5.68 7.73
CA GLY A 53 0.85 -6.64 7.00
C GLY A 53 0.18 -7.97 6.60
N ASP A 54 -1.15 -8.10 6.65
CA ASP A 54 -1.87 -9.28 6.14
C ASP A 54 -2.13 -9.17 4.63
N LEU A 55 -1.09 -9.52 3.86
CA LEU A 55 -1.18 -9.66 2.40
C LEU A 55 -2.25 -10.66 1.96
N LYS A 56 -2.50 -11.73 2.73
CA LYS A 56 -3.45 -12.78 2.35
C LYS A 56 -4.88 -12.25 2.37
N SER A 57 -5.24 -11.47 3.38
CA SER A 57 -6.53 -10.78 3.46
C SER A 57 -6.66 -9.69 2.39
N LEU A 58 -5.61 -8.88 2.16
CA LEU A 58 -5.60 -7.89 1.06
C LEU A 58 -5.89 -8.55 -0.30
N LEU A 59 -5.14 -9.59 -0.65
CA LEU A 59 -5.32 -10.32 -1.92
C LEU A 59 -6.70 -11.02 -2.00
N HIS A 60 -7.25 -11.48 -0.87
CA HIS A 60 -8.60 -12.03 -0.82
C HIS A 60 -9.64 -10.96 -1.16
N ILE A 61 -9.59 -9.80 -0.49
CA ILE A 61 -10.54 -8.69 -0.71
C ILE A 61 -10.46 -8.19 -2.15
N LEU A 62 -9.27 -8.00 -2.71
CA LEU A 62 -9.11 -7.57 -4.11
C LEU A 62 -9.73 -8.57 -5.11
N LYS A 63 -9.66 -9.88 -4.80
CA LYS A 63 -10.25 -10.93 -5.63
C LYS A 63 -11.77 -11.03 -5.51
N THR A 64 -12.35 -10.80 -4.33
CA THR A 64 -13.79 -11.05 -4.08
C THR A 64 -14.66 -9.80 -4.14
N SER A 65 -14.10 -8.61 -3.95
CA SER A 65 -14.84 -7.33 -3.92
C SER A 65 -15.33 -6.80 -5.27
N GLY A 66 -14.96 -7.44 -6.38
CA GLY A 66 -15.21 -6.91 -7.72
C GLY A 66 -14.33 -5.71 -8.09
N PHE A 67 -13.30 -5.36 -7.30
CA PHE A 67 -12.43 -4.20 -7.55
C PHE A 67 -11.86 -4.13 -8.98
N PHE A 68 -11.55 -5.25 -9.62
CA PHE A 68 -10.99 -5.28 -10.98
C PHE A 68 -12.03 -5.02 -12.10
N GLU A 69 -13.32 -4.94 -11.75
CA GLU A 69 -14.37 -4.39 -12.60
C GLU A 69 -14.25 -2.85 -12.63
N ASP A 70 -14.63 -2.19 -13.74
CA ASP A 70 -14.48 -0.72 -13.86
C ASP A 70 -15.47 0.07 -13.00
N LYS A 71 -16.37 -0.63 -12.32
CA LYS A 71 -17.47 -0.08 -11.53
C LYS A 71 -16.99 0.44 -10.17
N PHE A 72 -16.10 -0.28 -9.51
CA PHE A 72 -15.77 -0.04 -8.10
C PHE A 72 -14.53 0.86 -7.94
N SER A 73 -14.60 1.76 -6.96
CA SER A 73 -13.41 2.41 -6.38
C SER A 73 -13.10 1.80 -5.01
N ILE A 74 -11.86 1.97 -4.53
CA ILE A 74 -11.38 1.46 -3.25
C ILE A 74 -10.79 2.60 -2.43
N LEU A 75 -11.17 2.67 -1.15
CA LEU A 75 -10.63 3.58 -0.16
C LEU A 75 -10.03 2.74 0.97
N PHE A 76 -8.73 2.86 1.18
CA PHE A 76 -8.09 2.31 2.38
C PHE A 76 -8.01 3.39 3.46
N LEU A 77 -8.19 3.00 4.72
CA LEU A 77 -8.29 3.93 5.85
C LEU A 77 -6.95 4.21 6.56
N GLY A 78 -5.94 3.36 6.38
CA GLY A 78 -4.64 3.44 7.06
C GLY A 78 -4.19 2.09 7.61
N ASP A 79 -3.17 2.12 8.46
CA ASP A 79 -2.64 0.99 9.23
C ASP A 79 -2.30 -0.22 8.33
N TYR A 80 -1.48 0.07 7.31
CA TYR A 80 -1.00 -0.87 6.31
C TYR A 80 0.09 -1.78 6.87
N GLY A 81 0.99 -1.16 7.63
CA GLY A 81 2.15 -1.78 8.25
C GLY A 81 1.92 -2.20 9.68
N ASP A 82 3.04 -2.61 10.28
CA ASP A 82 3.19 -3.13 11.63
C ASP A 82 2.46 -4.45 11.92
N ARG A 83 2.99 -5.21 12.89
CA ARG A 83 2.46 -6.46 13.49
C ARG A 83 2.43 -7.70 12.58
N GLY A 84 2.16 -7.55 11.29
CA GLY A 84 2.17 -8.66 10.32
C GLY A 84 3.57 -8.97 9.80
N SER A 85 3.75 -10.14 9.19
CA SER A 85 5.02 -10.54 8.59
C SER A 85 5.20 -10.16 7.12
N GLN A 86 4.13 -9.72 6.43
CA GLN A 86 4.13 -9.39 5.01
C GLN A 86 3.89 -7.89 4.75
N GLN A 87 4.41 -7.04 5.64
CA GLN A 87 4.16 -5.59 5.64
C GLN A 87 4.65 -4.92 4.36
N LEU A 88 5.87 -5.24 3.94
CA LEU A 88 6.49 -4.65 2.75
C LEU A 88 5.77 -5.12 1.48
N GLU A 89 5.31 -6.37 1.45
CA GLU A 89 4.48 -6.93 0.40
C GLU A 89 3.10 -6.25 0.32
N VAL A 90 2.51 -5.87 1.47
CA VAL A 90 1.28 -5.05 1.52
C VAL A 90 1.57 -3.67 0.92
N TYR A 91 2.59 -2.94 1.38
CA TYR A 91 2.96 -1.64 0.82
C TYR A 91 3.21 -1.70 -0.69
N PHE A 92 4.03 -2.66 -1.16
CA PHE A 92 4.31 -2.84 -2.57
C PHE A 92 3.03 -3.13 -3.39
N THR A 93 2.12 -3.94 -2.85
CA THR A 93 0.80 -4.17 -3.47
C THR A 93 -0.02 -2.89 -3.56
N LEU A 94 -0.07 -2.09 -2.49
CA LEU A 94 -0.78 -0.80 -2.48
C LEU A 94 -0.18 0.17 -3.51
N PHE A 95 1.16 0.24 -3.61
CA PHE A 95 1.84 1.07 -4.59
C PHE A 95 1.42 0.70 -6.02
N LYS A 96 1.47 -0.59 -6.38
CA LYS A 96 1.02 -1.07 -7.69
C LYS A 96 -0.49 -0.83 -7.93
N LEU A 97 -1.34 -0.90 -6.90
CA LEU A 97 -2.76 -0.52 -7.04
C LEU A 97 -2.96 0.97 -7.33
N ARG A 98 -2.08 1.86 -6.87
CA ARG A 98 -2.13 3.30 -7.18
C ARG A 98 -1.59 3.58 -8.58
N GLU A 99 -0.48 2.96 -8.94
CA GLU A 99 0.18 3.06 -10.25
C GLU A 99 -0.76 2.62 -11.39
N PHE A 100 -1.34 1.42 -11.28
CA PHE A 100 -2.23 0.89 -12.32
C PHE A 100 -3.65 1.49 -12.31
N PHE A 101 -4.12 2.02 -11.17
CA PHE A 101 -5.50 2.45 -10.99
C PHE A 101 -5.69 3.81 -10.26
N PRO A 102 -4.95 4.88 -10.63
CA PRO A 102 -4.87 6.12 -9.83
C PRO A 102 -6.19 6.88 -9.69
N LYS A 103 -7.16 6.67 -10.59
CA LYS A 103 -8.49 7.31 -10.57
C LYS A 103 -9.53 6.59 -9.69
N LYS A 104 -9.20 5.40 -9.17
CA LYS A 104 -10.10 4.56 -8.38
C LYS A 104 -9.49 3.99 -7.08
N THR A 105 -8.18 4.08 -6.89
CA THR A 105 -7.49 3.71 -5.63
C THR A 105 -7.18 4.94 -4.80
N PHE A 106 -7.65 4.99 -3.55
CA PHE A 106 -7.46 6.08 -2.60
C PHE A 106 -6.92 5.57 -1.26
N PHE A 107 -6.01 6.31 -0.66
CA PHE A 107 -5.41 5.97 0.65
C PHE A 107 -5.68 7.09 1.64
N LEU A 108 -5.97 6.75 2.88
CA LEU A 108 -5.78 7.64 4.02
C LEU A 108 -4.49 7.23 4.74
N ARG A 109 -4.30 7.75 5.95
CA ARG A 109 -3.13 7.52 6.78
C ARG A 109 -3.63 7.17 8.17
N GLY A 110 -3.22 6.00 8.65
CA GLY A 110 -3.50 5.53 10.01
C GLY A 110 -2.47 6.09 10.98
N ASN A 111 -2.47 5.57 12.21
CA ASN A 111 -1.47 5.98 13.20
C ASN A 111 -0.16 5.20 13.05
N HIS A 112 -0.14 4.05 12.38
CA HIS A 112 1.08 3.27 12.14
C HIS A 112 1.95 3.79 10.98
N GLU A 113 1.43 4.72 10.16
CA GLU A 113 2.20 5.41 9.11
C GLU A 113 2.85 6.70 9.67
N TYR A 114 4.14 6.67 10.02
CA TYR A 114 4.94 7.84 10.42
C TYR A 114 5.04 8.06 11.94
N VAL A 115 4.91 9.29 12.47
CA VAL A 115 4.61 10.61 11.86
C VAL A 115 5.60 11.65 12.39
N GLU A 116 5.86 12.74 11.65
CA GLU A 116 6.70 13.84 12.15
C GLU A 116 6.17 14.37 13.50
N GLY A 117 6.98 14.23 14.55
CA GLY A 117 6.66 14.67 15.91
C GLY A 117 5.74 13.75 16.73
N LEU A 118 5.39 12.55 16.25
CA LEU A 118 4.65 11.55 17.03
C LEU A 118 5.47 10.26 17.19
N GLU A 119 5.90 10.00 18.42
CA GLU A 119 6.40 8.68 18.83
C GLU A 119 5.22 7.70 18.94
N VAL A 120 4.96 6.94 17.87
CA VAL A 120 4.01 5.82 17.90
C VAL A 120 4.69 4.58 18.46
N ALA A 121 3.94 3.70 19.14
CA ALA A 121 4.45 2.39 19.55
C ALA A 121 3.30 1.36 19.71
N PRO A 122 3.54 0.06 19.44
CA PRO A 122 4.76 -0.52 18.86
C PRO A 122 4.75 -0.42 17.33
N HIS A 123 5.91 -0.08 16.76
CA HIS A 123 6.20 -0.15 15.33
C HIS A 123 7.32 -1.17 15.08
N ASP A 124 7.13 -2.10 14.15
CA ASP A 124 8.16 -3.03 13.68
C ASP A 124 8.48 -2.85 12.18
N LEU A 125 7.68 -2.08 11.43
CA LEU A 125 7.93 -1.67 10.06
C LEU A 125 9.35 -1.10 9.83
N PRO A 126 9.91 -0.22 10.69
CA PRO A 126 11.29 0.24 10.54
C PRO A 126 12.33 -0.90 10.62
N LEU A 127 12.06 -1.95 11.41
CA LEU A 127 12.92 -3.12 11.53
C LEU A 127 12.83 -4.03 10.29
N TYR A 128 11.62 -4.19 9.73
CA TYR A 128 11.42 -4.92 8.47
C TYR A 128 12.07 -4.20 7.29
N LEU A 129 11.92 -2.86 7.20
CA LEU A 129 12.63 -2.03 6.23
C LEU A 129 14.14 -2.21 6.39
N TYR A 130 14.68 -2.04 7.62
CA TYR A 130 16.11 -2.20 7.90
C TYR A 130 16.65 -3.56 7.45
N SER A 131 15.93 -4.63 7.79
CA SER A 131 16.28 -6.02 7.44
C SER A 131 16.32 -6.27 5.93
N LYS A 132 15.49 -5.58 5.14
CA LYS A 132 15.41 -5.76 3.67
C LYS A 132 16.29 -4.78 2.89
N PHE A 133 16.49 -3.55 3.38
CA PHE A 133 17.06 -2.44 2.60
C PHE A 133 18.27 -1.73 3.22
N GLY A 134 18.63 -2.00 4.49
CA GLY A 134 19.72 -1.33 5.19
C GLY A 134 19.33 0.03 5.80
N TYR A 135 20.16 0.55 6.71
CA TYR A 135 19.80 1.64 7.64
C TYR A 135 19.39 2.94 6.97
N GLU A 136 20.27 3.52 6.16
CA GLU A 136 20.13 4.86 5.58
C GLU A 136 18.87 4.95 4.71
N ILE A 137 18.67 3.93 3.89
CA ILE A 137 17.55 3.78 2.95
C ILE A 137 16.23 3.55 3.70
N SER A 138 16.26 2.75 4.76
CA SER A 138 15.05 2.43 5.53
C SER A 138 14.50 3.64 6.26
N LYS A 139 15.38 4.50 6.78
CA LYS A 139 14.99 5.79 7.35
C LYS A 139 14.30 6.66 6.31
N GLU A 140 14.92 6.84 5.14
CA GLU A 140 14.37 7.67 4.06
C GLU A 140 13.01 7.16 3.56
N ILE A 141 12.84 5.84 3.43
CA ILE A 141 11.57 5.21 3.07
C ILE A 141 10.52 5.45 4.15
N TYR A 142 10.85 5.21 5.42
CA TYR A 142 9.88 5.33 6.52
C TYR A 142 9.37 6.76 6.71
N GLU A 143 10.24 7.76 6.59
CA GLU A 143 9.88 9.19 6.69
C GLU A 143 8.95 9.66 5.55
N LYS A 144 8.88 8.91 4.44
CA LYS A 144 8.06 9.20 3.25
C LYS A 144 6.70 8.48 3.21
N ILE A 145 6.43 7.56 4.14
CA ILE A 145 5.15 6.83 4.29
C ILE A 145 4.17 7.64 5.14
#